data_AF-A0A0R0C3D3-F1
#
_entry.id   AF-A0A0R0C3D3-F1
#
_cell.length_a   1.000
_cell.length_b   1.000
_cell.length_c   1.000
_cell.angle_alpha   90.00
_cell.angle_beta   90.00
_cell.angle_gamma   90.00
#
_symmetry.space_group_name_H-M   'P 1'
#
loop_
_entity.id
_entity.type
_entity.pdbx_description
1 polymer ?
#
loop_
_entity_poly.entity_id
_entity_poly.type
_entity_poly.pdbx_seq_one_letter_code
_entity_poly.pdbx_strand_id
1 'polypeptide(L)' 'IHGKGLQSDGGAPVLKNLVDRMLRQRNDVLAFHSAPPTQGGTGAVLVLLANR' A
#
# COMPACT_ATOMS: atom_id res chain seq x y z
N ILE A 1 -4.73 4.15 -2.02
CA ILE A 1 -5.67 3.47 -1.09
C ILE A 1 -5.99 2.11 -1.70
N HIS A 2 -5.88 1.02 -0.95
CA HIS A 2 -6.11 -0.34 -1.47
C HIS A 2 -7.11 -1.16 -0.65
N GLY A 3 -7.64 -0.62 0.46
CA GLY A 3 -8.58 -1.30 1.34
C GLY A 3 -7.92 -2.34 2.24
N LYS A 4 -8.64 -2.80 3.28
CA LYS A 4 -8.10 -3.71 4.31
C LYS A 4 -8.24 -5.19 3.98
N GLY A 5 -9.00 -5.55 2.94
CA GLY A 5 -9.24 -6.96 2.57
C GLY A 5 -10.24 -7.68 3.48
N LEU A 6 -11.06 -6.98 4.27
CA LEU A 6 -12.01 -7.64 5.19
C LEU A 6 -13.12 -8.43 4.48
N GLN A 7 -13.36 -8.16 3.19
CA GLN A 7 -14.39 -8.79 2.37
C GLN A 7 -13.81 -9.73 1.30
N SER A 8 -12.50 -9.93 1.27
CA SER A 8 -11.90 -10.92 0.35
C SER A 8 -12.13 -12.33 0.87
N ASP A 9 -12.20 -13.30 -0.04
CA ASP A 9 -12.23 -14.72 0.31
C ASP A 9 -11.08 -15.08 1.27
N GLY A 10 -11.44 -15.66 2.42
CA GLY A 10 -10.48 -16.03 3.47
C GLY A 10 -9.77 -14.87 4.16
N GLY A 11 -10.21 -13.62 3.97
CA GLY A 11 -9.56 -12.44 4.55
C GLY A 11 -8.17 -12.11 3.96
N ALA A 12 -7.85 -12.67 2.78
CA ALA A 12 -6.56 -12.49 2.14
C ALA A 12 -6.32 -11.02 1.73
N PRO A 13 -5.19 -10.40 2.09
CA PRO A 13 -4.91 -9.00 1.76
C PRO A 13 -4.37 -8.86 0.32
N VAL A 14 -5.15 -9.30 -0.67
CA VAL A 14 -4.75 -9.44 -2.08
C VAL A 14 -4.16 -8.15 -2.64
N LEU A 15 -4.90 -7.03 -2.49
CA LEU A 15 -4.45 -5.74 -3.02
C LEU A 15 -3.25 -5.17 -2.26
N LYS A 16 -3.13 -5.42 -0.95
CA LYS A 16 -1.93 -5.02 -0.19
C LYS A 16 -0.68 -5.69 -0.75
N ASN A 17 -0.75 -7.00 -0.97
CA ASN A 17 0.38 -7.79 -1.48
C ASN A 17 0.77 -7.36 -2.90
N LEU A 18 -0.23 -7.09 -3.75
CA LEU A 18 0.02 -6.57 -5.10
C LEU A 18 0.68 -5.19 -5.06
N VAL A 19 0.16 -4.27 -4.27
CA VAL A 19 0.70 -2.90 -4.13
C VAL A 19 2.13 -2.92 -3.58
N ASP A 20 2.43 -3.73 -2.57
CA ASP A 20 3.79 -3.87 -2.02
C ASP A 20 4.79 -4.30 -3.11
N ARG A 21 4.46 -5.34 -3.89
CA ARG A 21 5.31 -5.82 -4.99
C ARG A 21 5.51 -4.75 -6.06
N MET A 22 4.44 -4.08 -6.48
CA MET A 22 4.51 -3.03 -7.50
C MET A 22 5.37 -1.84 -7.03
N LEU A 23 5.23 -1.40 -5.78
CA LEU A 23 6.00 -0.27 -5.25
C LEU A 23 7.49 -0.58 -5.13
N ARG A 24 7.87 -1.82 -4.78
CA ARG A 24 9.29 -2.25 -4.76
C ARG A 24 9.96 -2.22 -6.14
N GLN A 25 9.17 -2.36 -7.22
CA GLN A 25 9.68 -2.41 -8.59
C GLN A 25 9.73 -1.03 -9.27
N ARG A 26 9.23 0.02 -8.61
CA ARG A 26 9.17 1.36 -9.16
C ARG A 26 10.42 2.16 -8.81
N ASN A 27 11.19 2.52 -9.83
CA ASN A 27 12.43 3.29 -9.67
C ASN A 27 12.21 4.72 -9.16
N ASP A 28 11.00 5.25 -9.28
CA ASP A 28 10.63 6.59 -8.81
C ASP A 28 10.08 6.60 -7.37
N VAL A 29 10.03 5.44 -6.70
CA VAL A 29 9.61 5.31 -5.30
C VAL A 29 10.84 5.23 -4.41
N LEU A 30 11.00 6.20 -3.52
CA LEU A 30 12.10 6.23 -2.55
C LEU A 30 11.79 5.42 -1.28
N ALA A 31 10.53 5.48 -0.82
CA ALA A 31 10.07 4.75 0.35
C ALA A 31 8.54 4.62 0.33
N PHE A 32 8.02 3.63 1.06
CA PHE A 32 6.58 3.52 1.30
C PHE A 32 6.30 2.82 2.63
N HIS A 33 5.17 3.15 3.25
CA HIS A 33 4.73 2.56 4.51
C HIS A 33 3.20 2.60 4.63
N SER A 34 2.59 1.75 5.47
CA SER A 34 1.16 1.87 5.77
C SER A 34 0.83 3.27 6.30
N ALA A 35 -0.32 3.81 5.89
CA ALA A 35 -0.74 5.12 6.35
C ALA A 35 -1.05 5.12 7.85
N PRO A 36 -0.93 6.26 8.55
CA PRO A 36 -1.45 6.42 9.90
C PRO A 36 -2.96 6.11 9.98
N PRO A 37 -3.50 5.73 11.15
CA PRO A 37 -4.92 5.40 11.30
C PRO A 37 -5.87 6.50 10.80
N THR A 38 -5.54 7.77 11.05
CA THR A 38 -6.32 8.94 10.60
C THR A 38 -6.31 9.16 9.09
N GLN A 39 -5.45 8.45 8.36
CA GLN A 39 -5.31 8.52 6.90
C GLN A 39 -5.60 7.18 6.20
N GLY A 40 -6.30 6.27 6.88
CA GLY A 40 -6.75 4.99 6.31
C GLY A 40 -6.03 3.75 6.84
N GLY A 41 -5.01 3.91 7.69
CA GLY A 41 -4.34 2.81 8.37
C GLY A 41 -3.76 1.77 7.40
N THR A 42 -3.89 0.49 7.76
CA THR A 42 -3.45 -0.65 6.94
C THR A 42 -4.19 -0.81 5.61
N GLY A 43 -5.24 -0.02 5.34
CA GLY A 43 -5.94 0.00 4.05
C GLY A 43 -5.39 1.02 3.05
N ALA A 44 -4.35 1.76 3.42
CA ALA A 44 -3.69 2.73 2.58
C ALA A 44 -2.17 2.71 2.81
N VAL A 45 -1.43 3.27 1.84
CA VAL A 45 0.04 3.37 1.86
C VAL A 45 0.39 4.82 1.54
N LEU A 46 1.27 5.40 2.35
CA LEU A 46 1.98 6.64 2.01
C LEU A 46 3.21 6.26 1.20
N VAL A 47 3.44 6.98 0.10
CA VAL A 47 4.55 6.74 -0.82
C VAL A 47 5.36 8.03 -0.93
N LEU A 48 6.66 7.95 -0.67
CA LEU A 48 7.61 9.00 -0.96
C LEU A 48 8.16 8.79 -2.37
N LEU A 49 7.91 9.76 -3.24
CA LEU A 49 8.39 9.75 -4.61
C LEU A 49 9.70 10.53 -4.73
N ALA A 50 10.54 10.13 -5.67
CA ALA A 50 11.69 10.94 -6.07
C ALA A 50 11.20 12.27 -6.65
N ASN A 51 11.90 13.36 -6.32
CA ASN A 51 11.67 14.63 -7.01
C ASN A 51 12.12 14.47 -8.47
N ARG A 52 11.34 15.05 -9.38
CA ARG A 52 11.68 15.10 -10.80
C ARG A 52 12.79 16.10 -11.07
#